data_AF-A0A7C5F909-F1
#
_entry.id   AF-A0A7C5F909-F1
#
_cell.length_a   1.000
_cell.length_b   1.000
_cell.length_c   1.000
_cell.angle_alpha   90.00
_cell.angle_beta   90.00
_cell.angle_gamma   90.00
#
_symmetry.space_group_name_H-M   'P 1'
#
loop_
_entity.id
_entity.type
_entity.pdbx_description
1 polymer ?
#
loop_
_entity_poly.entity_id
_entity_poly.type
_entity_poly.pdbx_seq_one_letter_code
_entity_poly.pdbx_strand_id
1 'polypeptide(L)' 'IMKVLTIISVIILPMSLIASIYGMNFDPDVSPFNMPELRWTFGYPFAIGLMLFLMIIMLLYFKRKKWI' A
#
# COMPACT_ATOMS: atom_id res chain seq x y z
N ILE A 1 -15.65 -17.57 -12.21
CA ILE A 1 -15.86 -16.11 -12.07
C ILE A 1 -15.51 -15.60 -10.66
N MET A 2 -16.11 -16.14 -9.58
CA MET A 2 -15.86 -15.66 -8.19
C MET A 2 -14.38 -15.54 -7.79
N LYS A 3 -13.55 -16.53 -8.15
CA LYS A 3 -12.12 -16.53 -7.80
C LYS A 3 -11.35 -15.30 -8.31
N VAL A 4 -11.63 -14.85 -9.54
CA VAL A 4 -10.92 -13.71 -10.15
C VAL A 4 -11.30 -12.41 -9.45
N LEU A 5 -12.59 -12.20 -9.20
CA LEU A 5 -13.08 -11.02 -8.48
C LEU A 5 -12.54 -10.97 -7.05
N THR A 6 -12.50 -12.10 -6.33
CA THR A 6 -11.92 -12.17 -4.98
C THR A 6 -10.43 -11.86 -4.98
N ILE A 7 -9.66 -12.37 -5.95
CA ILE A 7 -8.21 -12.09 -6.05
C ILE A 7 -7.99 -10.59 -6.30
N ILE A 8 -8.76 -9.98 -7.21
CA ILE A 8 -8.68 -8.54 -7.49
C ILE A 8 -9.00 -7.73 -6.22
N SER A 9 -10.08 -8.04 -5.51
CA SER A 9 -10.46 -7.32 -4.29
C SER A 9 -9.43 -7.45 -3.17
N VAL A 10 -8.84 -8.63 -2.98
CA VAL A 10 -7.82 -8.86 -1.95
C VAL A 10 -6.52 -8.11 -2.24
N ILE A 11 -6.20 -7.87 -3.51
CA ILE A 11 -5.05 -7.03 -3.92
C ILE A 11 -5.38 -5.54 -3.76
N ILE A 12 -6.57 -5.12 -4.18
CA ILE A 12 -6.96 -3.71 -4.19
C ILE A 12 -7.18 -3.16 -2.77
N LEU A 13 -7.83 -3.89 -1.86
CA LEU A 13 -8.15 -3.44 -0.50
C LEU A 13 -6.95 -2.91 0.32
N PRO A 14 -5.83 -3.66 0.47
CA PRO A 14 -4.68 -3.16 1.21
C PRO A 14 -4.00 -2.00 0.47
N MET A 15 -4.00 -2.02 -0.86
CA MET A 15 -3.42 -0.95 -1.67
C MET A 15 -4.23 0.35 -1.54
N SER A 16 -5.56 0.26 -1.53
CA SER A 16 -6.45 1.40 -1.33
C SER A 16 -6.36 1.95 0.09
N LEU A 17 -6.19 1.08 1.09
CA LEU A 17 -6.00 1.51 2.48
C LEU A 17 -4.71 2.33 2.63
N ILE A 18 -3.61 1.89 2.01
CA ILE A 18 -2.35 2.64 2.02
C ILE A 18 -2.49 3.94 1.23
N ALA A 19 -3.12 3.91 0.05
CA ALA A 19 -3.38 5.10 -0.73
C ALA A 19 -4.29 6.10 0.00
N SER A 20 -5.28 5.63 0.76
CA SER A 20 -6.14 6.48 1.59
C SER A 20 -5.38 7.08 2.76
N ILE A 21 -4.50 6.33 3.43
CA ILE A 21 -3.64 6.86 4.50
C ILE A 21 -2.67 7.90 3.91
N TYR A 22 -1.91 7.55 2.88
CA TYR A 22 -0.92 8.45 2.27
C TYR A 22 -1.53 9.59 1.44
N GLY A 23 -2.81 9.50 1.07
CA GLY A 23 -3.57 10.56 0.41
C GLY A 23 -4.14 11.61 1.38
N MET A 24 -4.01 11.38 2.70
CA MET A 24 -4.32 12.41 3.69
C MET A 24 -3.26 13.51 3.59
N ASN A 25 -3.71 14.78 3.56
CA ASN A 25 -2.84 15.94 3.60
C ASN A 25 -2.17 16.03 4.98
N PHE A 26 -1.12 15.25 5.19
CA PHE A 26 -0.30 15.34 6.39
C PHE A 26 0.59 16.57 6.27
N ASP A 27 0.16 17.69 6.87
CA ASP A 27 1.00 18.88 7.03
C ASP A 27 2.06 18.63 8.11
N PRO A 28 3.37 18.65 7.76
CA PRO A 28 4.46 18.46 8.73
C PRO A 28 4.64 19.68 9.65
N ASP A 29 4.02 20.82 9.34
CA ASP A 29 4.12 22.07 10.11
C ASP A 29 3.18 22.14 11.34
N VAL A 30 2.17 21.26 11.44
CA VAL A 30 1.09 21.40 12.45
C VAL A 30 1.27 20.49 13.67
N SER A 31 2.09 19.44 13.62
CA SER A 31 2.39 18.61 14.80
C SER A 31 3.71 17.83 14.67
N PRO A 32 4.61 17.86 15.69
CA PRO A 32 5.87 17.10 15.67
C PRO A 32 5.69 15.57 15.72
N PHE A 33 4.46 15.09 15.94
CA PHE A 33 4.06 13.69 15.85
C PHE A 33 3.40 13.31 14.51
N ASN A 34 3.20 14.29 13.61
CA ASN A 34 2.67 14.08 12.27
C ASN A 34 3.81 13.63 11.35
N MET A 35 4.07 12.33 11.29
CA MET A 35 5.04 11.69 10.39
C MET A 35 6.44 12.37 10.32
N PRO A 36 7.38 12.00 11.21
CA PRO A 36 8.79 12.42 11.09
C PRO A 36 9.45 12.00 9.75
N GLU A 37 8.84 11.08 9.01
CA GLU A 37 9.28 10.58 7.71
C GLU A 37 9.03 11.56 6.54
N LEU A 38 8.23 12.61 6.72
CA LEU A 38 7.94 13.60 5.67
C LEU A 38 9.06 14.65 5.49
N ARG A 39 9.97 14.77 6.46
CA ARG A 39 11.27 15.47 6.28
C ARG A 39 12.26 14.66 5.46
N TRP A 40 11.99 13.38 5.21
CA TRP A 40 12.81 12.56 4.35
C TRP A 40 12.32 12.74 2.91
N THR A 41 13.19 13.26 2.05
CA THR A 41 12.92 13.43 0.61
C THR A 41 12.43 12.14 -0.07
N PHE A 42 12.64 10.98 0.58
CA PHE A 42 12.26 9.66 0.11
C PHE A 42 11.03 9.03 0.80
N GLY A 43 10.33 9.71 1.72
CA GLY A 43 9.14 9.14 2.40
C GLY A 43 8.01 8.76 1.43
N TYR A 44 7.77 9.62 0.43
CA TYR A 44 6.80 9.37 -0.64
C TYR A 44 7.17 8.18 -1.56
N PRO A 45 8.40 8.10 -2.13
CA PRO A 45 8.80 6.93 -2.90
C PRO A 45 8.93 5.64 -2.07
N PHE A 46 9.24 5.73 -0.77
CA PHE A 46 9.22 4.57 0.12
C PHE A 46 7.81 4.00 0.30
N ALA A 47 6.80 4.85 0.46
CA ALA A 47 5.39 4.46 0.52
C ALA A 47 4.93 3.74 -0.76
N ILE A 48 5.33 4.27 -1.92
CA ILE A 48 5.08 3.64 -3.22
C ILE A 48 5.79 2.29 -3.32
N GLY A 49 7.06 2.22 -2.87
CA GLY A 49 7.81 0.98 -2.78
C GLY A 49 7.12 -0.05 -1.89
N LEU A 50 6.56 0.35 -0.76
CA LEU A 50 5.81 -0.50 0.16
C LEU A 50 4.51 -1.01 -0.46
N MET A 51 3.77 -0.17 -1.19
CA MET A 51 2.58 -0.57 -1.94
C MET A 51 2.90 -1.60 -3.03
N LEU A 52 3.97 -1.36 -3.81
CA LEU A 52 4.46 -2.31 -4.82
C LEU A 52 4.92 -3.62 -4.19
N PHE A 53 5.63 -3.55 -3.08
CA PHE A 53 6.11 -4.72 -2.35
C PHE A 53 4.94 -5.58 -1.85
N LEU A 54 3.92 -4.96 -1.25
CA LEU A 54 2.71 -5.67 -0.81
C LEU A 54 1.94 -6.29 -1.97
N MET A 55 1.85 -5.59 -3.12
CA MET A 55 1.26 -6.15 -4.34
C MET A 55 2.01 -7.40 -4.81
N ILE A 56 3.35 -7.34 -4.85
CA ILE A 56 4.19 -8.49 -5.25
C ILE A 56 4.04 -9.65 -4.27
N ILE A 57 4.03 -9.39 -2.96
CA ILE A 57 3.80 -10.42 -1.93
C ILE A 57 2.45 -11.11 -2.13
N MET A 58 1.39 -10.33 -2.30
CA MET A 58 0.04 -10.87 -2.55
C MET A 58 0.02 -11.74 -3.80
N LEU A 59 0.59 -11.26 -4.91
CA LEU A 59 0.69 -12.02 -6.16
C LEU A 59 1.48 -13.32 -5.99
N LEU A 60 2.63 -13.28 -5.30
CA LEU A 60 3.44 -14.47 -5.02
C LEU A 60 2.71 -15.46 -4.10
N TYR A 61 1.97 -14.97 -3.11
CA TYR A 61 1.18 -15.79 -2.21
C TYR A 61 0.04 -16.52 -2.96
N PHE A 62 -0.70 -15.81 -3.81
CA PHE A 62 -1.76 -16.41 -4.64
C PHE A 62 -1.20 -17.42 -5.65
N LYS A 63 -0.04 -17.14 -6.25
CA LYS A 63 0.68 -18.05 -7.15
C LYS A 63 1.16 -19.31 -6.42
N ARG A 64 1.72 -19.17 -5.21
CA ARG A 64 2.15 -20.31 -4.36
C ARG A 64 0.97 -21.20 -3.95
N LYS A 65 -0.20 -20.61 -3.69
CA LYS A 65 -1.42 -21.34 -3.36
C LYS A 65 -2.08 -22.06 -4.55
N LYS A 66 -1.55 -21.93 -5.80
CA LYS A 66 -2.17 -22.43 -7.04
C LYS A 66 -3.61 -21.94 -7.25
N TRP A 67 -3.92 -20.74 -6.77
CA TRP A 67 -5.22 -20.09 -7.02
C TRP A 67 -5.21 -19.29 -8.33
N ILE A 68 -4.00 -18.96 -8.81
CA ILE A 68 -3.59 -18.57 -10.17
C ILE A 68 -2.68 -19.67 -10.69
#